data_AF-A0A7W0ZTM7-F1
#
_entry.id   AF-A0A7W0ZTM7-F1
#
_cell.length_a   1.000
_cell.length_b   1.000
_cell.length_c   1.000
_cell.angle_alpha   90.00
_cell.angle_beta   90.00
_cell.angle_gamma   90.00
#
_symmetry.space_group_name_H-M   'P 1'
#
loop_
_entity.id
_entity.type
_entity.pdbx_description
1 polymer ?
#
loop_
_entity_poly.entity_id
_entity_poly.type
_entity_poly.pdbx_seq_one_letter_code
_entity_poly.pdbx_strand_id
1 'polypeptide(L)'
;MSSRVPIGEILLVREALDPWVLSQAILDQPASRMRLVSLLISRALIDSDDGSLALSVQSQYPGAMERHLERRDPAVVDTISADVARRWVVLPIGRSRRRGLVVVAREPTPILGASLEHMTKMQVELAVAPALHLERLVRSLYGELEPDPSPPLPSQPLRSITDLSLDSRDVLPRPARTVSRSMLDTSPDLPARSAPSITQELDGTLEQIERAINRASAEHHAMMFASRRWHASLLVTVSEGLLLGRRGHGAKLGSVDAIILPSDAPSILQIAYTTRTATAIVPDGAVQRRLSELLGNARAPAAAPILVDGKPVAVFAVGDTSTHELKNPMVKLAALADALGSAYERLPH
;
A
#
# COMPACT_ATOMS: atom_id res chain seq x y z
N MET A 1 28.69 8.98 -13.56
CA MET A 1 27.86 8.43 -12.47
C MET A 1 26.50 8.11 -13.07
N SER A 2 26.12 6.83 -13.15
CA SER A 2 24.83 6.46 -13.78
C SER A 2 23.70 6.98 -12.89
N SER A 3 22.90 7.91 -13.39
CA SER A 3 21.79 8.51 -12.65
C SER A 3 20.79 7.41 -12.27
N ARG A 4 20.74 7.05 -10.99
CA ARG A 4 19.78 6.05 -10.48
C ARG A 4 18.39 6.64 -10.64
N VAL A 5 17.49 5.92 -11.33
CA VAL A 5 16.10 6.38 -11.51
C VAL A 5 15.46 6.58 -10.13
N PRO A 6 14.84 7.73 -9.85
CA PRO A 6 14.12 7.97 -8.59
C PRO A 6 13.03 6.92 -8.36
N ILE A 7 12.86 6.51 -7.10
CA ILE A 7 11.87 5.48 -6.76
C ILE A 7 10.43 5.90 -7.10
N GLY A 8 10.14 7.20 -7.01
CA GLY A 8 8.85 7.76 -7.40
C GLY A 8 8.52 7.55 -8.87
N GLU A 9 9.47 7.82 -9.77
CA GLU A 9 9.30 7.61 -11.22
C GLU A 9 9.06 6.12 -11.54
N ILE A 10 9.78 5.22 -10.86
CA ILE A 10 9.58 3.78 -11.02
C ILE A 10 8.15 3.37 -10.63
N LEU A 11 7.60 3.95 -9.55
CA LEU A 11 6.24 3.66 -9.11
C LEU A 11 5.18 4.20 -10.10
N LEU A 12 5.42 5.37 -10.69
CA LEU A 12 4.54 5.95 -11.72
C LEU A 12 4.52 5.13 -13.00
N VAL A 13 5.70 4.77 -13.53
CA VAL A 13 5.83 3.98 -14.77
C VAL A 13 5.20 2.60 -14.62
N ARG A 14 5.15 2.07 -13.39
CA ARG A 14 4.51 0.79 -13.09
C ARG A 14 3.01 0.89 -12.84
N GLU A 15 2.42 2.09 -12.96
CA GLU A 15 1.01 2.38 -12.63
C GLU A 15 0.62 1.94 -11.20
N ALA A 16 1.61 1.81 -10.32
CA ALA A 16 1.40 1.41 -8.94
C ALA A 16 0.91 2.58 -8.08
N LEU A 17 1.12 3.82 -8.55
CA LEU A 17 0.83 5.03 -7.79
C LEU A 17 0.41 6.17 -8.73
N ASP A 18 -0.51 7.00 -8.27
CA ASP A 18 -0.94 8.22 -8.97
C ASP A 18 0.09 9.38 -8.78
N PRO A 19 0.36 10.22 -9.79
CA PRO A 19 1.31 11.34 -9.70
C PRO A 19 1.00 12.36 -8.60
N TRP A 20 -0.28 12.65 -8.37
CA TRP A 20 -0.70 13.57 -7.32
C TRP A 20 -0.44 12.96 -5.94
N VAL A 21 -0.77 11.69 -5.77
CA VAL A 21 -0.52 10.94 -4.53
C VAL A 21 0.98 10.89 -4.21
N LEU A 22 1.82 10.63 -5.21
CA LEU A 22 3.27 10.65 -5.05
C LEU A 22 3.78 12.02 -4.59
N SER A 23 3.28 13.09 -5.21
CA SER A 23 3.67 14.46 -4.88
C SER A 23 3.34 14.80 -3.42
N GLN A 24 2.14 14.45 -2.96
CA GLN A 24 1.74 14.62 -1.56
C GLN A 24 2.58 13.77 -0.60
N ALA A 25 2.85 12.51 -0.94
CA ALA A 25 3.68 11.64 -0.11
C ALA A 25 5.12 12.16 0.03
N ILE A 26 5.69 12.78 -1.01
CA ILE A 26 7.01 13.42 -0.94
C ILE A 26 7.00 14.63 -0.01
N LEU A 27 5.95 15.46 -0.06
CA LEU A 27 5.80 16.62 0.82
C LEU A 27 5.68 16.22 2.30
N ASP A 28 4.98 15.11 2.58
CA ASP A 28 4.77 14.61 3.93
C ASP A 28 5.95 13.79 4.49
N GLN A 29 6.85 13.33 3.62
CA GLN A 29 7.95 12.46 3.98
C GLN A 29 8.82 13.01 5.13
N PRO A 30 9.24 14.30 5.13
CA PRO A 30 10.08 14.84 6.20
C PRO A 30 9.42 14.78 7.58
N ALA A 31 8.11 15.02 7.64
CA ALA A 31 7.35 14.96 8.89
C ALA A 31 7.21 13.53 9.40
N SER A 32 7.00 12.56 8.50
CA SER A 32 6.86 11.14 8.85
C SER A 32 8.16 10.48 9.35
N ARG A 33 9.32 11.01 8.94
CA ARG A 33 10.65 10.36 9.09
C ARG A 33 10.73 8.95 8.49
N MET A 34 9.76 8.55 7.66
CA MET A 34 9.75 7.25 7.00
C MET A 34 10.42 7.33 5.62
N ARG A 35 10.97 6.21 5.15
CA ARG A 35 11.35 6.06 3.74
C ARG A 35 10.10 6.12 2.87
N LEU A 36 10.16 6.76 1.70
CA LEU A 36 9.00 7.00 0.83
C LEU A 36 8.16 5.74 0.56
N VAL A 37 8.80 4.63 0.17
CA VAL A 37 8.09 3.36 -0.07
C VAL A 37 7.38 2.87 1.20
N SER A 38 8.01 3.02 2.37
CA SER A 38 7.41 2.64 3.66
C SER A 38 6.26 3.57 4.05
N LEU A 39 6.37 4.87 3.77
CA LEU A 39 5.28 5.83 3.96
C LEU A 39 4.06 5.47 3.10
N LEU A 40 4.29 5.18 1.82
CA LEU A 40 3.24 4.81 0.88
C LEU A 40 2.54 3.52 1.30
N ILE A 41 3.29 2.50 1.73
CA ILE A 41 2.72 1.24 2.26
C ILE A 41 1.94 1.51 3.55
N SER A 42 2.48 2.30 4.49
CA SER A 42 1.78 2.61 5.75
C SER A 42 0.45 3.33 5.56
N ARG A 43 0.32 4.08 4.45
CA ARG A 43 -0.90 4.78 4.05
C ARG A 43 -1.78 3.95 3.11
N ALA A 44 -1.42 2.68 2.88
CA ALA A 44 -2.09 1.77 1.97
C ALA A 44 -2.25 2.32 0.54
N LEU A 45 -1.29 3.13 0.10
CA LEU A 45 -1.25 3.71 -1.25
C LEU A 45 -0.58 2.78 -2.27
N ILE A 46 0.28 1.87 -1.80
CA ILE A 46 0.87 0.77 -2.56
C ILE A 46 0.98 -0.46 -1.67
N ASP A 47 1.05 -1.65 -2.28
CA ASP A 47 1.33 -2.89 -1.57
C ASP A 47 2.83 -3.10 -1.30
N SER A 48 3.14 -3.95 -0.32
CA SER A 48 4.52 -4.31 0.04
C SER A 48 5.28 -4.95 -1.13
N ASP A 49 4.59 -5.78 -1.92
CA ASP A 49 5.16 -6.44 -3.09
C ASP A 49 5.49 -5.44 -4.21
N ASP A 50 4.62 -4.46 -4.45
CA ASP A 50 4.88 -3.38 -5.41
C ASP A 50 6.05 -2.51 -4.97
N GLY A 51 6.13 -2.21 -3.67
CA GLY A 51 7.29 -1.55 -3.07
C GLY A 51 8.57 -2.35 -3.28
N SER A 52 8.53 -3.67 -3.07
CA SER A 52 9.67 -4.58 -3.26
C SER A 52 10.13 -4.62 -4.72
N LEU A 53 9.20 -4.64 -5.67
CA LEU A 53 9.51 -4.63 -7.10
C LEU A 53 10.10 -3.29 -7.55
N ALA A 54 9.55 -2.18 -7.07
CA ALA A 54 10.09 -0.85 -7.36
C ALA A 54 11.52 -0.71 -6.81
N LEU A 55 11.75 -1.15 -5.57
CA LEU A 55 13.08 -1.21 -4.96
C LEU A 55 14.03 -2.15 -5.71
N SER A 56 13.52 -3.26 -6.26
CA SER A 56 14.31 -4.17 -7.07
C SER A 56 14.85 -3.48 -8.33
N VAL A 57 14.00 -2.74 -9.04
CA VAL A 57 14.41 -1.95 -10.22
C VAL A 57 15.41 -0.87 -9.81
N GLN A 58 15.13 -0.12 -8.73
CA GLN A 58 15.99 0.97 -8.29
C GLN A 58 17.38 0.46 -7.85
N SER A 59 17.39 -0.62 -7.07
CA SER A 59 18.59 -1.12 -6.42
C SER A 59 19.42 -2.07 -7.28
N GLN A 60 18.78 -2.69 -8.29
CA GLN A 60 19.30 -3.80 -9.09
C GLN A 60 19.49 -5.11 -8.30
N TYR A 61 18.93 -5.21 -7.09
CA TYR A 61 18.86 -6.44 -6.31
C TYR A 61 17.48 -7.11 -6.48
N PRO A 62 17.37 -8.45 -6.33
CA PRO A 62 16.08 -9.13 -6.29
C PRO A 62 15.17 -8.57 -5.19
N GLY A 63 13.89 -8.33 -5.49
CA GLY A 63 12.88 -7.94 -4.51
C GLY A 63 12.37 -9.15 -3.72
N ALA A 64 12.38 -9.04 -2.40
CA ALA A 64 11.80 -10.01 -1.48
C ALA A 64 10.35 -9.63 -1.16
N MET A 65 9.42 -10.26 -1.88
CA MET A 65 7.97 -10.20 -1.61
C MET A 65 7.61 -10.71 -0.21
N GLU A 66 6.44 -10.30 0.28
CA GLU A 66 5.91 -10.62 1.61
C GLU A 66 5.93 -12.12 1.91
N ARG A 67 5.45 -12.94 0.96
CA ARG A 67 5.48 -14.40 1.06
C ARG A 67 6.87 -15.01 1.32
N HIS A 68 7.95 -14.36 0.88
CA HIS A 68 9.31 -14.86 1.13
C HIS A 68 9.75 -14.60 2.56
N LEU A 69 9.29 -13.49 3.15
CA LEU A 69 9.58 -13.13 4.54
C LEU A 69 8.77 -13.99 5.52
N GLU A 70 7.52 -14.29 5.16
CA GLU A 70 6.63 -15.19 5.92
C GLU A 70 7.13 -16.63 5.92
N ARG A 71 7.54 -17.15 4.76
CA ARG A 71 8.02 -18.53 4.59
C ARG A 71 9.52 -18.70 4.82
N ARG A 72 10.14 -17.77 5.57
CA ARG A 72 11.57 -17.85 5.86
C ARG A 72 11.92 -19.12 6.64
N ASP A 73 13.10 -19.66 6.40
CA ASP A 73 13.64 -20.79 7.16
C ASP A 73 14.10 -20.32 8.55
N PRO A 74 13.48 -20.79 9.65
CA PRO A 74 13.91 -20.40 11.00
C PRO A 74 15.33 -20.85 11.33
N ALA A 75 15.82 -21.94 10.71
CA ALA A 75 17.12 -22.52 11.01
C ALA A 75 18.29 -21.65 10.53
N VAL A 76 18.05 -20.66 9.66
CA VAL A 76 19.09 -19.74 9.20
C VAL A 76 19.11 -18.42 9.97
N VAL A 77 18.17 -18.17 10.88
CA VAL A 77 18.09 -16.90 11.64
C VAL A 77 19.37 -16.66 12.45
N ASP A 78 19.91 -17.70 13.08
CA ASP A 78 21.10 -17.60 13.93
C ASP A 78 22.42 -17.52 13.14
N THR A 79 22.37 -17.55 11.80
CA THR A 79 23.59 -17.41 10.97
C THR A 79 24.16 -16.00 10.97
N ILE A 80 23.34 -15.00 11.28
CA ILE A 80 23.74 -13.60 11.41
C ILE A 80 23.50 -13.19 12.87
N SER A 81 24.49 -12.59 13.52
CA SER A 81 24.34 -12.14 14.91
C SER A 81 23.30 -11.02 15.01
N ALA A 82 22.61 -10.96 16.16
CA ALA A 82 21.59 -9.95 16.42
C ALA A 82 22.11 -8.52 16.25
N ASP A 83 23.35 -8.24 16.65
CA ASP A 83 23.95 -6.90 16.51
C ASP A 83 24.08 -6.47 15.05
N VAL A 84 24.48 -7.41 14.19
CA VAL A 84 24.67 -7.16 12.76
C VAL A 84 23.33 -7.05 12.06
N ALA A 85 22.39 -7.95 12.38
CA ALA A 85 21.03 -7.94 11.87
C ALA A 85 20.33 -6.62 12.16
N ARG A 86 20.46 -6.10 13.39
CA ARG A 86 19.87 -4.82 13.82
C ARG A 86 20.56 -3.63 13.18
N ARG A 87 21.89 -3.57 13.22
CA ARG A 87 22.66 -2.43 12.70
C ARG A 87 22.47 -2.22 11.20
N TRP A 88 22.43 -3.29 10.43
CA TRP A 88 22.29 -3.20 8.97
C TRP A 88 20.86 -3.44 8.48
N VAL A 89 19.94 -3.74 9.39
CA VAL A 89 18.56 -4.12 9.10
C VAL A 89 18.52 -5.20 8.02
N VAL A 90 19.06 -6.37 8.38
CA VAL A 90 19.14 -7.54 7.50
C VAL A 90 18.48 -8.76 8.16
N LEU A 91 17.90 -9.61 7.32
CA LEU A 91 17.23 -10.83 7.74
C LEU A 91 17.63 -11.98 6.81
N PRO A 92 18.31 -13.04 7.31
CA PRO A 92 18.49 -14.26 6.54
C PRO A 92 17.13 -14.97 6.40
N ILE A 93 16.77 -15.34 5.17
CA ILE A 93 15.46 -15.93 4.87
C ILE A 93 15.51 -17.38 4.39
N GLY A 94 16.68 -17.86 3.96
CA GLY A 94 16.86 -19.24 3.55
C GLY A 94 18.20 -19.47 2.88
N ARG A 95 18.35 -20.64 2.26
CA ARG A 95 19.54 -20.99 1.47
C ARG A 95 19.19 -21.05 -0.01
N SER A 96 20.12 -20.61 -0.86
CA SER A 96 20.03 -20.72 -2.31
C SER A 96 20.46 -22.10 -2.80
N ARG A 97 20.20 -22.39 -4.08
CA ARG A 97 20.59 -23.65 -4.74
C ARG A 97 22.09 -23.96 -4.62
N ARG A 98 22.94 -22.93 -4.55
CA ARG A 98 24.41 -23.07 -4.44
C ARG A 98 24.90 -23.16 -3.00
N ARG A 99 24.00 -23.45 -2.05
CA ARG A 99 24.24 -23.40 -0.60
C ARG A 99 24.63 -22.00 -0.08
N GLY A 100 24.37 -20.95 -0.86
CA GLY A 100 24.54 -19.57 -0.41
C GLY A 100 23.44 -19.18 0.57
N LEU A 101 23.71 -18.25 1.48
CA LEU A 101 22.74 -17.67 2.38
C LEU A 101 21.99 -16.55 1.64
N VAL A 102 20.66 -16.64 1.54
CA VAL A 102 19.84 -15.56 0.99
C VAL A 102 19.49 -14.60 2.12
N VAL A 103 19.90 -13.34 1.99
CA VAL A 103 19.72 -12.31 3.01
C VAL A 103 18.95 -11.14 2.42
N VAL A 104 17.84 -10.80 3.06
CA VAL A 104 17.07 -9.60 2.72
C VAL A 104 17.63 -8.42 3.50
N ALA A 105 17.95 -7.34 2.81
CA ALA A 105 18.47 -6.12 3.39
C ALA A 105 17.56 -4.94 3.09
N ARG A 106 17.50 -3.99 4.01
CA ARG A 106 16.83 -2.70 3.82
C ARG A 106 17.48 -1.89 2.70
N GLU A 107 18.81 -1.83 2.71
CA GLU A 107 19.62 -1.12 1.72
C GLU A 107 20.79 -2.01 1.27
N PRO A 108 20.58 -2.89 0.28
CA PRO A 108 21.64 -3.77 -0.20
C PRO A 108 22.73 -2.97 -0.92
N THR A 109 23.99 -3.29 -0.58
CA THR A 109 25.18 -2.76 -1.25
C THR A 109 26.19 -3.89 -1.45
N PRO A 110 27.13 -3.75 -2.42
CA PRO A 110 28.19 -4.76 -2.60
C PRO A 110 29.06 -4.92 -1.35
N ILE A 111 29.31 -3.83 -0.63
CA ILE A 111 30.10 -3.82 0.61
C ILE A 111 29.38 -4.58 1.72
N LEU A 112 28.06 -4.40 1.86
CA LEU A 112 27.25 -5.18 2.80
C LEU A 112 27.33 -6.68 2.47
N GLY A 113 27.22 -7.04 1.20
CA GLY A 113 27.34 -8.42 0.74
C GLY A 113 28.68 -9.04 1.15
N ALA A 114 29.79 -8.41 0.75
CA ALA A 114 31.13 -8.89 1.09
C ALA A 114 31.36 -8.98 2.62
N SER A 115 30.81 -8.04 3.39
CA SER A 115 30.90 -8.07 4.86
C SER A 115 30.16 -9.27 5.44
N LEU A 116 28.92 -9.52 5.00
CA LEU A 116 28.15 -10.68 5.43
C LEU A 116 28.81 -12.00 5.01
N GLU A 117 29.40 -12.08 3.82
CA GLU A 117 30.16 -13.28 3.39
C GLU A 117 31.36 -13.53 4.30
N HIS A 118 32.12 -12.47 4.62
CA HIS A 118 33.26 -12.58 5.50
C HIS A 118 32.87 -13.05 6.90
N MET A 119 31.75 -12.57 7.43
CA MET A 119 31.27 -12.88 8.76
C MET A 119 30.65 -14.27 8.87
N THR A 120 29.82 -14.65 7.90
CA THR A 120 29.09 -15.92 7.89
C THR A 120 29.92 -17.09 7.34
N LYS A 121 31.03 -16.80 6.64
CA LYS A 121 31.83 -17.78 5.88
C LYS A 121 30.99 -18.53 4.83
N MET A 122 29.92 -17.91 4.36
CA MET A 122 29.02 -18.42 3.31
C MET A 122 28.99 -17.44 2.15
N GLN A 123 28.66 -17.92 0.95
CA GLN A 123 28.26 -17.01 -0.14
C GLN A 123 26.94 -16.34 0.22
N VAL A 124 26.79 -15.04 -0.06
CA VAL A 124 25.59 -14.28 0.31
C VAL A 124 24.89 -13.75 -0.94
N GLU A 125 23.63 -14.12 -1.09
CA GLU A 125 22.74 -13.56 -2.10
C GLU A 125 21.85 -12.49 -1.47
N LEU A 126 22.12 -11.22 -1.78
CA LEU A 126 21.34 -10.10 -1.26
C LEU A 126 20.02 -9.91 -2.02
N ALA A 127 18.96 -9.60 -1.27
CA ALA A 127 17.67 -9.15 -1.77
C ALA A 127 17.24 -7.86 -1.06
N VAL A 128 16.28 -7.14 -1.64
CA VAL A 128 15.74 -5.88 -1.09
C VAL A 128 14.27 -6.03 -0.69
N ALA A 129 13.87 -5.42 0.43
CA ALA A 129 12.47 -5.30 0.83
C ALA A 129 12.19 -3.91 1.41
N PRO A 130 10.92 -3.45 1.40
CA PRO A 130 10.51 -2.23 2.10
C PRO A 130 10.88 -2.27 3.58
N ALA A 131 11.44 -1.16 4.08
CA ALA A 131 11.90 -1.03 5.45
C ALA A 131 10.78 -1.34 6.47
N LEU A 132 9.56 -0.85 6.24
CA LEU A 132 8.43 -1.02 7.17
C LEU A 132 8.22 -2.46 7.63
N HIS A 133 8.23 -3.42 6.70
CA HIS A 133 7.98 -4.82 7.04
C HIS A 133 9.26 -5.49 7.57
N LEU A 134 10.40 -5.22 6.93
CA LEU A 134 11.68 -5.82 7.32
C LEU A 134 12.11 -5.40 8.73
N GLU A 135 11.98 -4.12 9.08
CA GLU A 135 12.34 -3.60 10.41
C GLU A 135 11.49 -4.22 11.52
N ARG A 136 10.19 -4.47 11.26
CA ARG A 136 9.31 -5.17 12.20
C ARG A 136 9.77 -6.61 12.46
N LEU A 137 10.17 -7.33 11.41
CA LEU A 137 10.66 -8.70 11.54
C LEU A 137 12.03 -8.79 12.21
N VAL A 138 12.94 -7.86 11.87
CA VAL A 138 14.24 -7.79 12.55
C VAL A 138 14.05 -7.49 14.03
N ARG A 139 13.12 -6.58 14.37
CA ARG A 139 12.80 -6.27 15.76
C ARG A 139 12.24 -7.46 16.53
N SER A 140 11.34 -8.22 15.92
CA SER A 140 10.73 -9.38 16.59
C SER A 140 11.71 -10.54 16.81
N LEU A 141 12.72 -10.69 15.97
CA LEU A 141 13.69 -11.79 16.05
C LEU A 141 14.97 -11.44 16.79
N TYR A 142 15.48 -10.22 16.60
CA TYR A 142 16.80 -9.79 17.11
C TYR A 142 16.70 -8.68 18.17
N GLY A 143 15.49 -8.21 18.49
CA GLY A 143 15.24 -7.16 19.48
C GLY A 143 15.30 -5.74 18.92
N GLU A 144 15.24 -4.74 19.80
CA GLU A 144 15.13 -3.33 19.41
C GLU A 144 16.26 -2.87 18.47
N LEU A 145 15.86 -2.20 17.39
CA LEU A 145 16.77 -1.66 16.38
C LEU A 145 17.56 -0.48 16.95
N GLU A 146 18.83 -0.36 16.58
CA GLU A 146 19.57 0.89 16.82
C GLU A 146 18.88 2.02 16.04
N PRO A 147 18.69 3.21 16.65
CA PRO A 147 18.13 4.36 15.96
C PRO A 147 19.02 4.72 14.76
N ASP A 148 18.41 4.80 13.58
CA ASP A 148 19.13 5.08 12.33
C ASP A 148 19.85 6.44 12.45
N PRO A 149 21.19 6.49 12.43
CA PRO A 149 21.93 7.75 12.50
C PRO A 149 21.88 8.51 11.17
N SER A 150 21.33 7.90 10.11
CA SER A 150 21.20 8.53 8.80
C SER A 150 20.12 9.61 8.87
N PRO A 151 20.42 10.86 8.47
CA PRO A 151 19.37 11.87 8.33
C PRO A 151 18.32 11.35 7.33
N PRO A 152 17.03 11.70 7.51
CA PRO A 152 16.02 11.43 6.49
C PRO A 152 16.57 11.94 5.15
N LEU A 153 16.54 11.09 4.13
CA LEU A 153 17.12 11.39 2.82
C LEU A 153 16.71 12.81 2.41
N PRO A 154 17.65 13.66 1.95
CA PRO A 154 17.31 15.00 1.50
C PRO A 154 16.20 14.89 0.46
N SER A 155 15.09 15.56 0.73
CA SER A 155 14.01 15.77 -0.23
C SER A 155 14.65 16.37 -1.47
N GLN A 156 14.84 15.55 -2.51
CA GLN A 156 15.28 16.09 -3.78
C GLN A 156 14.26 17.16 -4.18
N PRO A 157 14.70 18.37 -4.56
CA PRO A 157 13.79 19.40 -4.98
C PRO A 157 12.92 18.83 -6.10
N LEU A 158 11.61 19.06 -5.98
CA LEU A 158 10.63 18.74 -7.02
C LEU A 158 11.22 19.13 -8.37
N ARG A 159 11.53 18.15 -9.21
CA ARG A 159 11.43 18.40 -10.65
C ARG A 159 9.97 18.74 -10.86
N SER A 160 9.70 19.96 -11.33
CA SER A 160 8.33 20.38 -11.59
C SER A 160 7.65 19.31 -12.44
N ILE A 161 6.36 19.03 -12.21
CA ILE A 161 5.60 18.07 -13.01
C ILE A 161 5.67 18.41 -14.51
N THR A 162 5.93 19.68 -14.85
CA THR A 162 6.19 20.15 -16.22
C THR A 162 7.55 19.76 -16.81
N ASP A 163 8.54 19.37 -15.99
CA ASP A 163 9.86 18.88 -16.41
C ASP A 163 9.92 17.34 -16.52
N LEU A 164 8.81 16.64 -16.24
CA LEU A 164 8.62 15.25 -16.64
C LEU A 164 8.44 15.21 -18.16
N SER A 165 9.53 15.44 -18.88
CA SER A 165 9.57 15.21 -20.31
C SER A 165 9.36 13.71 -20.56
N LEU A 166 8.17 13.39 -21.08
CA LEU A 166 7.81 12.09 -21.64
C LEU A 166 8.68 11.70 -22.86
N ASP A 167 9.68 12.51 -23.23
CA ASP A 167 10.63 12.22 -24.31
C ASP A 167 11.81 11.33 -23.88
N SER A 168 11.84 10.84 -22.63
CA SER A 168 12.82 9.83 -22.20
C SER A 168 12.44 8.43 -22.75
N ARG A 169 12.48 8.26 -24.07
CA ARG A 169 12.22 6.98 -24.77
C ARG A 169 13.36 5.96 -24.68
N ASP A 170 14.48 6.27 -24.04
CA ASP A 170 15.70 5.44 -24.16
C ASP A 170 16.20 4.74 -22.88
N VAL A 171 15.46 4.72 -21.78
CA VAL A 171 15.80 3.89 -20.61
C VAL A 171 14.61 3.07 -20.18
N LEU A 172 14.34 1.98 -20.91
CA LEU A 172 13.44 0.95 -20.41
C LEU A 172 14.03 0.41 -19.08
N PRO A 173 13.33 0.55 -17.94
CA PRO A 173 13.81 0.00 -16.69
C PRO A 173 14.01 -1.50 -16.85
N ARG A 174 15.17 -2.01 -16.45
CA ARG A 174 15.43 -3.46 -16.44
C ARG A 174 14.30 -4.16 -15.69
N PRO A 175 13.84 -5.33 -16.16
CA PRO A 175 12.72 -6.03 -15.55
C PRO A 175 13.05 -6.34 -14.10
N ALA A 176 12.08 -6.08 -13.22
CA ALA A 176 12.17 -6.41 -11.81
C ALA A 176 12.49 -7.91 -11.63
N ARG A 177 13.33 -8.24 -10.65
CA ARG A 177 13.71 -9.63 -10.33
C ARG A 177 13.18 -9.96 -8.95
N THR A 178 12.67 -11.18 -8.75
CA THR A 178 12.19 -11.63 -7.44
C THR A 178 13.08 -12.74 -6.89
N VAL A 179 13.09 -12.89 -5.56
CA VAL A 179 13.84 -13.96 -4.87
C VAL A 179 13.40 -15.37 -5.31
N SER A 180 12.16 -15.56 -5.77
CA SER A 180 11.66 -16.87 -6.25
C SER A 180 12.54 -17.49 -7.35
N ARG A 181 13.17 -16.67 -8.21
CA ARG A 181 14.10 -17.17 -9.25
C ARG A 181 15.40 -17.72 -8.66
N SER A 182 15.84 -17.20 -7.52
CA SER A 182 17.01 -17.69 -6.79
C SER A 182 16.70 -18.93 -5.94
N MET A 183 15.46 -19.11 -5.49
CA MET A 183 15.08 -20.12 -4.47
C MET A 183 14.44 -21.44 -4.94
N LEU A 184 13.85 -21.57 -6.13
CA LEU A 184 13.00 -22.75 -6.44
C LEU A 184 13.74 -24.00 -6.98
N ASP A 185 13.70 -25.11 -6.25
CA ASP A 185 13.37 -26.42 -6.85
C ASP A 185 11.90 -26.71 -6.47
N THR A 186 11.08 -27.19 -7.39
CA THR A 186 9.62 -27.46 -7.26
C THR A 186 8.65 -26.29 -7.00
N SER A 187 8.15 -25.68 -8.08
CA SER A 187 6.74 -25.25 -8.23
C SER A 187 6.41 -25.12 -9.72
N PRO A 188 5.20 -25.52 -10.16
CA PRO A 188 4.83 -25.54 -11.58
C PRO A 188 4.78 -24.11 -12.15
N ASP A 189 5.07 -24.00 -13.45
CA ASP A 189 4.98 -22.75 -14.21
C ASP A 189 3.64 -22.05 -13.94
N LEU A 190 3.70 -20.90 -13.26
CA LEU A 190 2.57 -19.99 -13.18
C LEU A 190 2.62 -19.07 -14.40
N PRO A 191 1.48 -18.85 -15.08
CA PRO A 191 1.43 -17.98 -16.24
C PRO A 191 1.91 -16.58 -15.86
N ALA A 192 2.63 -15.95 -16.79
CA ALA A 192 3.05 -14.56 -16.67
C ALA A 192 1.83 -13.70 -16.31
N ARG A 193 1.84 -13.06 -15.13
CA ARG A 193 0.86 -12.01 -14.82
C ARG A 193 1.10 -10.88 -15.81
N SER A 194 0.24 -10.81 -16.82
CA SER A 194 0.04 -9.61 -17.61
C SER A 194 -0.20 -8.45 -16.65
N ALA A 195 0.45 -7.31 -16.89
CA ALA A 195 0.12 -6.09 -16.17
C ALA A 195 -1.40 -5.89 -16.27
N PRO A 196 -2.12 -5.74 -15.14
CA PRO A 196 -3.56 -5.59 -15.20
C PRO A 196 -3.86 -4.30 -15.98
N SER A 197 -4.51 -4.47 -17.13
CA SER A 197 -5.03 -3.36 -17.91
C SER A 197 -5.95 -2.50 -17.04
N ILE A 198 -5.91 -1.19 -17.25
CA ILE A 198 -6.76 -0.17 -16.58
C ILE A 198 -8.28 -0.50 -16.71
N THR A 199 -8.62 -1.42 -17.61
CA THR A 199 -9.93 -2.06 -17.82
C THR A 199 -10.21 -3.27 -16.91
N GLN A 200 -9.52 -3.48 -15.79
CA GLN A 200 -10.09 -4.32 -14.73
C GLN A 200 -11.36 -3.63 -14.21
N GLU A 201 -12.47 -4.03 -14.83
CA GLU A 201 -13.84 -3.68 -14.52
C GLU A 201 -14.15 -4.01 -13.06
N LEU A 202 -15.16 -3.35 -12.51
CA LEU A 202 -15.62 -3.53 -11.13
C LEU A 202 -15.60 -5.00 -10.70
N ASP A 203 -16.05 -5.90 -11.57
CA ASP A 203 -16.08 -7.35 -11.38
C ASP A 203 -14.75 -7.94 -10.91
N GLY A 204 -13.62 -7.52 -11.50
CA GLY A 204 -12.30 -7.99 -11.07
C GLY A 204 -11.93 -7.52 -9.65
N THR A 205 -12.40 -6.34 -9.23
CA THR A 205 -12.23 -5.86 -7.85
C THR A 205 -13.15 -6.64 -6.91
N LEU A 206 -14.40 -6.89 -7.30
CA LEU A 206 -15.35 -7.67 -6.50
C LEU A 206 -14.81 -9.09 -6.26
N GLU A 207 -14.27 -9.74 -7.29
CA GLU A 207 -13.59 -11.04 -7.16
C GLU A 207 -12.38 -10.99 -6.21
N GLN A 208 -11.60 -9.90 -6.20
CA GLN A 208 -10.47 -9.74 -5.29
C GLN A 208 -10.94 -9.57 -3.84
N ILE A 209 -12.01 -8.80 -3.61
CA ILE A 209 -12.65 -8.65 -2.29
C ILE A 209 -13.18 -10.02 -1.81
N GLU A 210 -13.81 -10.78 -2.69
CA GLU A 210 -14.29 -12.14 -2.39
C GLU A 210 -13.15 -13.09 -2.04
N ARG A 211 -11.98 -12.98 -2.68
CA ARG A 211 -10.82 -13.82 -2.37
C ARG A 211 -9.94 -13.30 -1.22
N ALA A 212 -10.28 -12.15 -0.63
CA ALA A 212 -9.52 -11.58 0.47
C ALA A 212 -9.45 -12.54 1.67
N ILE A 213 -8.29 -12.56 2.33
CA ILE A 213 -8.00 -13.43 3.48
C ILE A 213 -8.24 -12.75 4.84
N ASN A 214 -8.41 -11.42 4.85
CA ASN A 214 -8.73 -10.63 6.04
C ASN A 214 -9.45 -9.32 5.62
N ARG A 215 -10.10 -8.66 6.59
CA ARG A 215 -10.86 -7.44 6.32
C ARG A 215 -9.99 -6.32 5.77
N ALA A 216 -8.76 -6.17 6.27
CA ALA A 216 -7.84 -5.14 5.81
C ALA A 216 -7.51 -5.25 4.32
N SER A 217 -7.36 -6.47 3.80
CA SER A 217 -7.15 -6.76 2.37
C SER A 217 -8.41 -6.46 1.54
N ALA A 218 -9.59 -6.85 2.01
CA ALA A 218 -10.86 -6.51 1.36
C ALA A 218 -11.07 -4.99 1.26
N GLU A 219 -10.90 -4.28 2.39
CA GLU A 219 -10.96 -2.81 2.46
C GLU A 219 -9.94 -2.17 1.49
N HIS A 220 -8.73 -2.72 1.40
CA HIS A 220 -7.69 -2.23 0.50
C HIS A 220 -8.09 -2.35 -0.98
N HIS A 221 -8.59 -3.51 -1.43
CA HIS A 221 -9.03 -3.68 -2.81
C HIS A 221 -10.16 -2.70 -3.18
N ALA A 222 -11.12 -2.51 -2.28
CA ALA A 222 -12.19 -1.53 -2.48
C ALA A 222 -11.65 -0.09 -2.57
N MET A 223 -10.70 0.27 -1.69
CA MET A 223 -10.07 1.60 -1.68
C MET A 223 -9.21 1.85 -2.93
N MET A 224 -8.50 0.82 -3.43
CA MET A 224 -7.73 0.89 -4.68
C MET A 224 -8.62 1.14 -5.91
N PHE A 225 -9.78 0.49 -5.96
CA PHE A 225 -10.76 0.81 -6.99
C PHE A 225 -11.30 2.23 -6.82
N ALA A 226 -11.65 2.62 -5.60
CA ALA A 226 -12.22 3.92 -5.33
C ALA A 226 -11.27 5.09 -5.66
N SER A 227 -9.96 4.93 -5.38
CA SER A 227 -8.94 5.94 -5.67
C SER A 227 -8.77 6.26 -7.14
N ARG A 228 -9.08 5.29 -8.01
CA ARG A 228 -9.04 5.47 -9.47
C ARG A 228 -10.31 6.10 -10.03
N ARG A 229 -11.44 6.01 -9.32
CA ARG A 229 -12.76 6.39 -9.83
C ARG A 229 -13.34 7.67 -9.22
N TRP A 230 -12.91 8.04 -8.02
CA TRP A 230 -13.36 9.23 -7.29
C TRP A 230 -12.17 10.05 -6.81
N HIS A 231 -12.30 11.38 -6.80
CA HIS A 231 -11.27 12.30 -6.32
C HIS A 231 -10.99 12.16 -4.82
N ALA A 232 -12.00 11.73 -4.07
CA ALA A 232 -11.87 11.41 -2.65
C ALA A 232 -12.78 10.23 -2.29
N SER A 233 -12.36 9.42 -1.33
CA SER A 233 -13.23 8.45 -0.68
C SER A 233 -12.85 8.26 0.78
N LEU A 234 -13.82 7.82 1.58
CA LEU A 234 -13.72 7.66 3.02
C LEU A 234 -14.54 6.46 3.46
N LEU A 235 -13.87 5.50 4.06
CA LEU A 235 -14.47 4.38 4.78
C LEU A 235 -14.50 4.70 6.27
N VAL A 236 -15.69 4.71 6.86
CA VAL A 236 -15.90 4.89 8.30
C VAL A 236 -16.55 3.66 8.92
N THR A 237 -16.12 3.28 10.11
CA THR A 237 -16.80 2.26 10.94
C THR A 237 -17.66 2.91 12.00
N VAL A 238 -18.75 2.27 12.36
CA VAL A 238 -19.66 2.76 13.40
C VAL A 238 -19.34 2.08 14.72
N SER A 239 -19.08 2.88 15.76
CA SER A 239 -18.79 2.38 17.12
C SER A 239 -19.34 3.38 18.13
N GLU A 240 -20.16 2.90 19.08
CA GLU A 240 -20.65 3.71 20.22
C GLU A 240 -21.32 5.05 19.82
N GLY A 241 -22.03 5.09 18.70
CA GLY A 241 -22.66 6.32 18.21
C GLY A 241 -21.69 7.31 17.54
N LEU A 242 -20.48 6.85 17.22
CA LEU A 242 -19.47 7.60 16.48
C LEU A 242 -19.14 6.90 15.17
N LEU A 243 -18.88 7.71 14.14
CA LEU A 243 -18.31 7.29 12.88
C LEU A 243 -16.81 7.56 12.93
N LEU A 244 -16.02 6.50 12.93
CA LEU A 244 -14.56 6.54 13.03
C LEU A 244 -13.94 6.27 11.65
N GLY A 245 -13.09 7.18 11.18
CA GLY A 245 -12.35 7.01 9.94
C GLY A 245 -11.42 5.80 10.01
N ARG A 246 -11.48 4.94 9.00
CA ARG A 246 -10.67 3.71 8.90
C ARG A 246 -9.67 3.79 7.76
N ARG A 247 -10.17 4.15 6.58
CA ARG A 247 -9.37 4.31 5.36
C ARG A 247 -9.95 5.39 4.48
N GLY A 248 -9.13 6.00 3.65
CA GLY A 248 -9.59 7.00 2.71
C GLY A 248 -8.45 7.56 1.89
N HIS A 249 -8.81 8.22 0.80
CA HIS A 249 -7.89 8.96 -0.06
C HIS A 249 -8.54 10.27 -0.43
N GLY A 250 -7.74 11.32 -0.58
CA GLY A 250 -8.21 12.64 -0.99
C GLY A 250 -7.33 13.73 -0.38
N ALA A 251 -7.15 14.82 -1.13
CA ALA A 251 -6.21 15.88 -0.76
C ALA A 251 -6.52 16.56 0.59
N LYS A 252 -7.77 16.48 1.06
CA LYS A 252 -8.24 17.15 2.29
C LYS A 252 -8.48 16.21 3.47
N LEU A 253 -8.27 14.89 3.32
CA LEU A 253 -8.55 13.93 4.39
C LEU A 253 -7.52 13.94 5.52
N GLY A 254 -6.26 14.30 5.25
CA GLY A 254 -5.20 14.25 6.26
C GLY A 254 -5.04 12.85 6.86
N SER A 255 -4.95 12.76 8.19
CA SER A 255 -4.90 11.48 8.93
C SER A 255 -6.31 10.93 9.11
N VAL A 256 -6.64 9.84 8.40
CA VAL A 256 -8.01 9.30 8.36
C VAL A 256 -8.48 8.78 9.73
N ASP A 257 -7.59 8.21 10.52
CA ASP A 257 -7.81 7.75 11.90
C ASP A 257 -8.17 8.88 12.88
N ALA A 258 -7.81 10.13 12.56
CA ALA A 258 -8.20 11.31 13.34
C ALA A 258 -9.62 11.81 13.00
N ILE A 259 -10.29 11.22 12.01
CA ILE A 259 -11.64 11.62 11.60
C ILE A 259 -12.65 10.95 12.52
N ILE A 260 -13.32 11.75 13.33
CA ILE A 260 -14.41 11.34 14.21
C ILE A 260 -15.61 12.24 13.92
N LEU A 261 -16.74 11.62 13.58
CA LEU A 261 -18.00 12.31 13.29
C LEU A 261 -19.12 11.71 14.17
N PRO A 262 -20.02 12.52 14.76
CA PRO A 262 -21.19 12.00 15.46
C PRO A 262 -22.12 11.25 14.49
N SER A 263 -22.60 10.06 14.87
CA SER A 263 -23.49 9.27 13.98
C SER A 263 -24.93 9.79 13.93
N ASP A 264 -25.33 10.57 14.94
CA ASP A 264 -26.67 11.16 15.08
C ASP A 264 -26.81 12.53 14.39
N ALA A 265 -25.69 13.14 13.99
CA ALA A 265 -25.69 14.44 13.34
C ALA A 265 -26.05 14.33 11.84
N PRO A 266 -26.86 15.29 11.32
CA PRO A 266 -27.23 15.35 9.90
C PRO A 266 -26.02 15.27 8.96
N SER A 267 -25.95 14.16 8.23
CA SER A 267 -24.94 13.91 7.21
C SER A 267 -25.40 12.82 6.22
N ILE A 268 -24.81 12.79 5.04
CA ILE A 268 -25.03 11.73 4.04
C ILE A 268 -24.66 10.34 4.61
N LEU A 269 -23.66 10.29 5.51
CA LEU A 269 -23.28 9.07 6.23
C LEU A 269 -24.40 8.59 7.15
N GLN A 270 -25.01 9.49 7.92
CA GLN A 270 -26.15 9.17 8.78
C GLN A 270 -27.35 8.68 7.95
N ILE A 271 -27.66 9.33 6.82
CA ILE A 271 -28.77 8.92 5.96
C ILE A 271 -28.50 7.49 5.45
N ALA A 272 -27.34 7.24 4.84
CA ALA A 272 -26.96 5.92 4.35
C ALA A 272 -27.02 4.85 5.46
N TYR A 273 -26.51 5.18 6.65
CA TYR A 273 -26.52 4.32 7.82
C TYR A 273 -27.96 3.97 8.26
N THR A 274 -28.82 4.99 8.38
CA THR A 274 -30.18 4.83 8.92
C THR A 274 -31.11 4.16 7.92
N THR A 275 -31.06 4.57 6.64
CA THR A 275 -31.92 4.03 5.58
C THR A 275 -31.44 2.67 5.08
N ARG A 276 -30.19 2.29 5.39
CA ARG A 276 -29.54 1.06 4.89
C ARG A 276 -29.53 0.98 3.36
N THR A 277 -29.46 2.14 2.70
CA THR A 277 -29.44 2.26 1.24
C THR A 277 -28.39 3.25 0.80
N ALA A 278 -27.81 3.01 -0.38
CA ALA A 278 -26.93 3.99 -1.01
C ALA A 278 -27.70 5.28 -1.33
N THR A 279 -27.09 6.43 -1.05
CA THR A 279 -27.75 7.73 -1.18
C THR A 279 -26.78 8.80 -1.68
N ALA A 280 -27.33 9.76 -2.41
CA ALA A 280 -26.69 11.02 -2.82
C ALA A 280 -27.40 12.24 -2.20
N ILE A 281 -28.30 12.01 -1.23
CA ILE A 281 -29.03 13.08 -0.56
C ILE A 281 -28.09 13.75 0.44
N VAL A 282 -27.84 15.04 0.23
CA VAL A 282 -26.97 15.85 1.08
C VAL A 282 -27.84 16.67 2.04
N PRO A 283 -27.85 16.36 3.34
CA PRO A 283 -28.60 17.15 4.32
C PRO A 283 -27.85 18.43 4.70
N ASP A 284 -28.55 19.44 5.16
CA ASP A 284 -27.91 20.62 5.75
C ASP A 284 -27.41 20.32 7.16
N GLY A 285 -26.16 20.71 7.46
CA GLY A 285 -25.58 20.48 8.77
C GLY A 285 -24.12 20.89 8.88
N ALA A 286 -23.63 21.11 10.11
CA ALA A 286 -22.21 21.37 10.37
C ALA A 286 -21.35 20.13 10.05
N VAL A 287 -21.82 18.93 10.42
CA VAL A 287 -21.13 17.66 10.13
C VAL A 287 -21.11 17.39 8.64
N GLN A 288 -22.21 17.60 7.91
CA GLN A 288 -22.20 17.49 6.45
C GLN A 288 -21.22 18.48 5.79
N ARG A 289 -21.16 19.75 6.22
CA ARG A 289 -20.20 20.72 5.66
C ARG A 289 -18.75 20.27 5.88
N ARG A 290 -18.42 19.81 7.09
CA ARG A 290 -17.09 19.24 7.40
C ARG A 290 -16.79 18.02 6.53
N LEU A 291 -17.76 17.13 6.34
CA LEU A 291 -17.61 15.96 5.47
C LEU A 291 -17.41 16.35 4.00
N SER A 292 -18.17 17.33 3.51
CA SER A 292 -18.00 17.87 2.16
C SER A 292 -16.60 18.44 1.97
N GLU A 293 -16.07 19.18 2.96
CA GLU A 293 -14.69 19.65 2.94
C GLU A 293 -13.68 18.50 2.87
N LEU A 294 -13.82 17.47 3.71
CA LEU A 294 -12.96 16.28 3.70
C LEU A 294 -12.98 15.57 2.32
N LEU A 295 -14.15 15.51 1.69
CA LEU A 295 -14.36 14.92 0.36
C LEU A 295 -14.01 15.88 -0.80
N GLY A 296 -13.33 17.00 -0.54
CA GLY A 296 -12.84 17.89 -1.61
C GLY A 296 -13.84 18.93 -2.09
N ASN A 297 -14.88 19.24 -1.32
CA ASN A 297 -16.05 20.04 -1.73
C ASN A 297 -16.76 19.44 -2.95
N ALA A 298 -16.99 18.12 -2.90
CA ALA A 298 -17.67 17.39 -3.96
C ALA A 298 -19.04 17.99 -4.30
N ARG A 299 -19.34 18.10 -5.59
CA ARG A 299 -20.64 18.57 -6.11
C ARG A 299 -21.71 17.50 -6.00
N ALA A 300 -21.34 16.25 -6.18
CA ALA A 300 -22.24 15.10 -6.13
C ALA A 300 -21.68 14.00 -5.22
N PRO A 301 -21.52 14.26 -3.90
CA PRO A 301 -21.06 13.24 -2.98
C PRO A 301 -22.09 12.11 -2.86
N ALA A 302 -21.60 10.91 -2.58
CA ALA A 302 -22.43 9.73 -2.39
C ALA A 302 -21.93 8.90 -1.21
N ALA A 303 -22.83 8.13 -0.59
CA ALA A 303 -22.48 7.17 0.44
C ALA A 303 -23.28 5.88 0.28
N ALA A 304 -22.67 4.75 0.62
CA ALA A 304 -23.32 3.45 0.69
C ALA A 304 -23.00 2.76 2.04
N PRO A 305 -24.00 2.18 2.72
CA PRO A 305 -23.78 1.45 3.96
C PRO A 305 -23.19 0.07 3.66
N ILE A 306 -22.30 -0.39 4.53
CA ILE A 306 -21.76 -1.75 4.52
C ILE A 306 -22.54 -2.52 5.59
N LEU A 307 -23.32 -3.50 5.13
CA LEU A 307 -24.21 -4.29 5.96
C LEU A 307 -23.56 -5.63 6.31
N VAL A 308 -23.72 -6.07 7.57
CA VAL A 308 -23.35 -7.40 8.08
C VAL A 308 -24.58 -7.91 8.81
N ASP A 309 -25.12 -9.07 8.40
CA ASP A 309 -26.38 -9.62 8.91
C ASP A 309 -27.53 -8.58 8.87
N GLY A 310 -27.57 -7.78 7.80
CA GLY A 310 -28.58 -6.72 7.61
C GLY A 310 -28.44 -5.51 8.54
N LYS A 311 -27.38 -5.44 9.35
CA LYS A 311 -27.06 -4.29 10.22
C LYS A 311 -25.91 -3.47 9.62
N PRO A 312 -26.03 -2.14 9.56
CA PRO A 312 -24.94 -1.29 9.10
C PRO A 312 -23.80 -1.25 10.13
N VAL A 313 -22.60 -1.67 9.72
CA VAL A 313 -21.40 -1.68 10.57
C VAL A 313 -20.36 -0.65 10.13
N ALA A 314 -20.43 -0.23 8.87
CA ALA A 314 -19.58 0.77 8.27
C ALA A 314 -20.33 1.52 7.17
N VAL A 315 -19.78 2.65 6.72
CA VAL A 315 -20.30 3.43 5.60
C VAL A 315 -19.14 3.83 4.70
N PHE A 316 -19.32 3.67 3.39
CA PHE A 316 -18.35 4.07 2.39
C PHE A 316 -18.85 5.31 1.64
N ALA A 317 -18.17 6.44 1.83
CA ALA A 317 -18.46 7.69 1.16
C ALA A 317 -17.44 8.04 0.08
N VAL A 318 -17.90 8.70 -0.98
CA VAL A 318 -17.09 9.14 -2.12
C VAL A 318 -17.44 10.58 -2.50
N GLY A 319 -16.44 11.30 -3.00
CA GLY A 319 -16.59 12.63 -3.60
C GLY A 319 -16.94 12.56 -5.08
N ASP A 320 -16.54 13.58 -5.83
CA ASP A 320 -16.78 13.64 -7.28
C ASP A 320 -15.98 12.58 -8.04
N THR A 321 -16.51 12.10 -9.17
CA THR A 321 -15.85 11.11 -10.03
C THR A 321 -14.62 11.72 -10.72
N SER A 322 -13.49 11.02 -10.70
CA SER A 322 -12.23 11.47 -11.33
C SER A 322 -12.22 11.34 -12.85
N THR A 323 -13.12 10.53 -13.40
CA THR A 323 -13.20 10.22 -14.83
C THR A 323 -14.62 10.42 -15.32
N HIS A 324 -14.77 11.12 -16.44
CA HIS A 324 -16.07 11.33 -17.10
C HIS A 324 -16.73 10.02 -17.58
N GLU A 325 -15.98 8.92 -17.61
CA GLU A 325 -16.43 7.62 -18.12
C GLU A 325 -17.08 6.71 -17.08
N LEU A 326 -17.18 7.12 -15.82
CA LEU A 326 -17.79 6.28 -14.79
C LEU A 326 -19.32 6.21 -14.96
N LYS A 327 -19.79 5.33 -15.84
CA LYS A 327 -21.21 5.01 -15.96
C LYS A 327 -21.74 4.48 -14.62
N ASN A 328 -22.82 5.08 -14.14
CA ASN A 328 -23.56 4.70 -12.92
C ASN A 328 -22.68 4.64 -11.65
N PRO A 329 -22.10 5.77 -11.20
CA PRO A 329 -21.24 5.82 -10.01
C PRO A 329 -21.89 5.22 -8.76
N MET A 330 -23.18 5.50 -8.56
CA MET A 330 -23.97 4.99 -7.44
C MET A 330 -24.08 3.46 -7.42
N VAL A 331 -24.30 2.84 -8.58
CA VAL A 331 -24.42 1.38 -8.69
C VAL A 331 -23.09 0.71 -8.35
N LYS A 332 -21.98 1.30 -8.80
CA LYS A 332 -20.64 0.78 -8.50
C LYS A 332 -20.29 0.94 -7.02
N LEU A 333 -20.64 2.07 -6.41
CA LEU A 333 -20.45 2.31 -4.98
C LEU A 333 -21.26 1.30 -4.15
N ALA A 334 -22.53 1.07 -4.50
CA ALA A 334 -23.38 0.09 -3.84
C ALA A 334 -22.78 -1.33 -3.93
N ALA A 335 -22.37 -1.76 -5.13
CA ALA A 335 -21.75 -3.06 -5.33
C ALA A 335 -20.46 -3.26 -4.52
N LEU A 336 -19.62 -2.22 -4.38
CA LEU A 336 -18.44 -2.28 -3.51
C LEU A 336 -18.84 -2.43 -2.03
N ALA A 337 -19.84 -1.68 -1.58
CA ALA A 337 -20.30 -1.75 -0.20
C ALA A 337 -20.92 -3.12 0.14
N ASP A 338 -21.68 -3.70 -0.79
CA ASP A 338 -22.23 -5.06 -0.68
C ASP A 338 -21.12 -6.11 -0.61
N ALA A 339 -20.11 -6.03 -1.49
CA ALA A 339 -18.98 -6.95 -1.46
C ALA A 339 -18.15 -6.85 -0.16
N LEU A 340 -17.96 -5.64 0.36
CA LEU A 340 -17.32 -5.43 1.67
C LEU A 340 -18.16 -6.02 2.81
N GLY A 341 -19.49 -5.92 2.74
CA GLY A 341 -20.41 -6.53 3.70
C GLY A 341 -20.24 -8.04 3.78
N SER A 342 -20.33 -8.70 2.63
CA SER A 342 -20.07 -10.15 2.48
C SER A 342 -18.67 -10.55 2.96
N ALA A 343 -17.66 -9.72 2.71
CA ALA A 343 -16.30 -9.96 3.22
C ALA A 343 -16.22 -9.84 4.74
N TYR A 344 -16.92 -8.88 5.37
CA TYR A 344 -16.92 -8.69 6.81
C TYR A 344 -17.65 -9.81 7.56
N GLU A 345 -18.72 -10.37 6.98
CA GLU A 345 -19.41 -11.55 7.52
C GLU A 345 -18.48 -12.78 7.55
N ARG A 346 -17.71 -12.99 6.48
CA ARG A 346 -16.83 -14.15 6.35
C ARG A 346 -15.52 -14.04 7.12
N LEU A 347 -14.95 -12.83 7.21
CA LEU A 347 -13.58 -12.63 7.66
C LEU A 347 -13.50 -12.16 9.12
N PRO A 348 -12.55 -12.70 9.91
CA PRO A 348 -12.32 -12.25 11.27
C PRO A 348 -11.92 -10.78 11.30
N HIS A 349 -12.22 -10.14 12.43
CA HIS A 349 -11.87 -8.74 12.72
C HIS A 349 -10.37 -8.47 12.71
#